data_AF-A0AAV7MBU3-F1
#
_entry.id   AF-A0AAV7MBU3-F1
#
_cell.length_a   1.000
_cell.length_b   1.000
_cell.length_c   1.000
_cell.angle_alpha   90.00
_cell.angle_beta   90.00
_cell.angle_gamma   90.00
#
_symmetry.space_group_name_H-M   'P 1'
#
loop_
_entity.id
_entity.type
_entity.pdbx_description
1 polymer ?
#
loop_
_entity_poly.entity_id
_entity_poly.type
_entity_poly.pdbx_seq_one_letter_code
_entity_poly.pdbx_strand_id
1 'polypeptide(L)'
;MGKPLAYNTRQKVTQDVIISIKDNQGQIVRGYLSVLNVFKDYYSEFYQQESQPSCDLGERISQYLSKTPGLRLLADESCQLATPITLDEITAALGSLPNGKATGPDMIPMYFFKFFLGELEDDILALFKSVEDGVQVLGS
;
A
#
# COMPACT_ATOMS: atom_id res chain seq x y z
N MET A 1 -32.28 -12.72 34.41
CA MET A 1 -30.97 -13.26 34.00
C MET A 1 -30.58 -12.60 32.68
N GLY A 2 -29.68 -11.59 32.67
CA GLY A 2 -29.35 -10.84 31.43
C GLY A 2 -28.04 -10.05 31.50
N LYS A 3 -27.16 -10.37 32.46
CA LYS A 3 -25.96 -9.60 32.78
C LYS A 3 -24.63 -10.04 32.12
N PRO A 4 -24.46 -11.25 31.52
CA PRO A 4 -23.15 -11.62 30.97
C PRO A 4 -22.86 -10.95 29.62
N LEU A 5 -23.86 -10.79 28.75
CA LEU A 5 -23.65 -10.25 27.41
C LEU A 5 -23.31 -8.75 27.46
N ALA A 6 -24.08 -7.96 28.23
CA ALA A 6 -23.81 -6.53 28.40
C ALA A 6 -22.44 -6.25 29.03
N TYR A 7 -21.97 -7.12 29.93
CA TYR A 7 -20.64 -7.02 30.54
C TYR A 7 -19.52 -7.28 29.53
N ASN A 8 -19.63 -8.36 28.75
CA ASN A 8 -18.66 -8.70 27.70
C ASN A 8 -18.61 -7.64 26.60
N THR A 9 -19.76 -7.09 26.17
CA THR A 9 -19.79 -6.01 25.18
C THR A 9 -19.11 -4.74 25.70
N ARG A 10 -19.35 -4.36 26.96
CA ARG A 10 -18.67 -3.20 27.58
C ARG A 10 -17.16 -3.41 27.69
N GLN A 11 -16.71 -4.63 28.01
CA GLN A 11 -15.29 -4.95 28.08
C GLN A 11 -14.62 -4.88 26.71
N LYS A 12 -15.22 -5.46 25.66
CA LYS A 12 -14.69 -5.38 24.28
C LYS A 12 -14.59 -3.94 23.78
N VAL A 13 -15.63 -3.13 23.99
CA VAL A 13 -15.60 -1.70 23.62
C VAL A 13 -14.51 -0.93 24.37
N THR A 14 -14.20 -1.31 25.62
CA THR A 14 -13.10 -0.68 26.38
C THR A 14 -11.72 -1.09 25.86
N GLN A 15 -11.59 -2.31 25.31
CA GLN A 15 -10.36 -2.80 24.69
C GLN A 15 -10.11 -2.18 23.30
N ASP A 16 -11.17 -1.89 22.55
CA ASP A 16 -11.10 -1.34 21.19
C ASP A 16 -10.96 0.21 21.16
N VAL A 17 -10.94 0.88 22.31
CA VAL A 17 -10.80 2.35 22.40
C VAL A 17 -9.38 2.75 22.77
N ILE A 18 -8.81 3.66 21.99
CA ILE A 18 -7.51 4.27 22.29
C ILE A 18 -7.67 5.22 23.49
N ILE A 19 -7.29 4.74 24.68
CA ILE A 19 -7.41 5.48 25.95
C ILE A 19 -6.17 6.33 26.28
N SER A 20 -5.06 6.11 25.58
CA SER A 20 -3.80 6.83 25.79
C SER A 20 -2.94 6.85 24.53
N ILE A 21 -2.26 7.98 24.30
CA ILE A 21 -1.33 8.17 23.18
C ILE A 21 -0.10 8.95 23.65
N LYS A 22 1.01 8.79 22.94
CA LYS A 22 2.23 9.58 23.14
C LYS A 22 2.16 10.84 22.27
N ASP A 23 2.37 12.01 22.88
CA ASP A 23 2.42 13.28 22.14
C ASP A 23 3.76 13.48 21.40
N ASN A 24 3.88 14.59 20.68
CA ASN A 24 5.08 14.97 19.93
C ASN A 24 6.31 15.24 20.82
N GLN A 25 6.13 15.53 22.11
CA GLN A 25 7.19 15.68 23.11
C GLN A 25 7.54 14.36 23.81
N GLY A 26 6.81 13.31 23.49
CA GLY A 26 7.00 11.99 24.02
C GLY A 26 6.34 11.71 25.36
N GLN A 27 5.45 12.58 25.82
CA GLN A 27 4.67 12.38 27.04
C GLN A 27 3.43 11.52 26.76
N ILE A 28 3.05 10.69 27.74
CA ILE A 28 1.85 9.85 27.62
C ILE A 28 0.64 10.66 28.06
N VAL A 29 -0.21 11.00 27.09
CA VAL A 29 -1.48 11.69 27.29
C VAL A 29 -2.59 10.66 27.43
N ARG A 30 -3.49 10.87 28.40
CA ARG A 30 -4.65 10.01 28.67
C ARG A 30 -5.94 10.81 28.67
N GLY A 31 -7.02 10.15 28.28
CA GLY A 31 -8.36 10.75 28.24
C GLY A 31 -8.82 11.07 26.82
N TYR A 32 -10.10 10.83 26.56
CA TYR A 32 -10.70 10.85 25.23
C TYR A 32 -10.45 12.16 24.45
N LEU A 33 -10.77 13.31 25.06
CA LEU A 33 -10.58 14.61 24.41
C LEU A 33 -9.11 14.94 24.15
N SER A 34 -8.24 14.59 25.10
CA SER A 34 -6.81 14.85 24.99
C SER A 34 -6.16 13.99 23.90
N VAL A 35 -6.54 12.71 23.82
CA VAL A 35 -6.11 11.79 22.75
C VAL A 35 -6.60 12.30 21.39
N LEU A 36 -7.86 12.71 21.28
CA LEU A 36 -8.42 13.25 20.04
C LEU A 36 -7.70 14.53 19.58
N ASN A 37 -7.35 15.43 20.50
CA ASN A 37 -6.60 16.62 20.16
C ASN A 37 -5.20 16.27 19.65
N VAL A 38 -4.50 15.32 20.29
CA VAL A 38 -3.19 14.85 19.79
C VAL A 38 -3.31 14.28 18.37
N PHE A 39 -4.33 13.47 18.09
CA PHE A 39 -4.58 12.96 16.74
C PHE A 39 -4.88 14.08 15.74
N LYS A 40 -5.75 15.02 16.13
CA LYS A 40 -6.15 16.15 15.28
C LYS A 40 -4.94 17.03 14.95
N ASP A 41 -4.16 17.39 15.94
CA ASP A 41 -2.99 18.26 15.79
C ASP A 41 -1.94 17.57 14.92
N TYR A 42 -1.64 16.29 15.19
CA TYR A 42 -0.71 15.50 14.39
C TYR A 42 -1.10 15.45 12.91
N TYR A 43 -2.34 15.06 12.59
CA TYR A 43 -2.76 14.96 11.19
C TYR A 43 -2.94 16.33 10.53
N SER A 44 -3.31 17.36 11.30
CA SER A 44 -3.36 18.73 10.79
C SER A 44 -1.97 19.21 10.36
N GLU A 45 -0.93 18.97 11.18
CA GLU A 45 0.46 19.30 10.84
C GLU A 45 0.99 18.43 9.68
N PHE A 46 0.75 17.12 9.74
CA PHE A 46 1.20 16.17 8.73
C PHE A 46 0.70 16.53 7.33
N TYR A 47 -0.59 16.80 7.18
CA TYR A 47 -1.17 17.17 5.88
C TYR A 47 -0.88 18.62 5.47
N GLN A 48 -0.61 19.53 6.42
CA GLN A 48 -0.12 20.87 6.09
C GLN A 48 1.29 20.79 5.47
N GLN A 49 2.16 19.92 5.98
CA GLN A 49 3.50 19.70 5.43
C GLN A 49 3.48 19.07 4.03
N GLU A 50 2.56 18.16 3.73
CA GLU A 50 2.41 17.60 2.37
C GLU A 50 1.86 18.62 1.36
N SER A 51 1.07 19.59 1.80
CA SER A 51 0.43 20.58 0.92
C SER A 51 1.33 21.74 0.48
N GLN A 52 2.50 21.90 1.11
CA GLN A 52 3.50 22.86 0.65
C GLN A 52 4.49 22.14 -0.28
N PRO A 53 4.48 22.40 -1.60
CA PRO A 53 5.59 22.00 -2.44
C PRO A 53 6.81 22.75 -1.91
N SER A 54 7.64 22.09 -1.09
CA SER A 54 8.89 22.69 -0.67
C SER A 54 9.68 22.98 -1.94
N CYS A 55 10.12 24.23 -2.15
CA CYS A 55 10.95 24.62 -3.29
C CYS A 55 12.19 23.70 -3.47
N ASP A 56 12.54 22.99 -2.41
CA ASP A 56 13.66 22.08 -2.25
C ASP A 56 13.30 20.58 -2.46
N LEU A 57 12.04 20.23 -2.78
CA LEU A 57 11.62 18.83 -2.94
C LEU A 57 12.39 18.14 -4.06
N GLY A 58 12.57 18.83 -5.18
CA GLY A 58 13.36 18.34 -6.31
C GLY A 58 14.84 18.14 -5.95
N GLU A 59 15.41 19.03 -5.15
CA GLU A 59 16.79 18.94 -4.68
C GLU A 59 16.95 17.78 -3.68
N ARG A 60 15.99 17.57 -2.78
CA ARG A 60 15.96 16.42 -1.86
C ARG A 60 15.82 15.09 -2.60
N ILE A 61 14.95 15.01 -3.60
CA ILE A 61 14.80 13.82 -4.46
C ILE A 61 16.13 13.57 -5.19
N SER A 62 16.74 14.59 -5.78
CA SER A 62 18.02 14.49 -6.48
C SER A 62 19.17 14.06 -5.53
N GLN A 63 19.19 14.59 -4.31
CA GLN A 63 20.16 14.23 -3.28
C GLN A 63 19.94 12.77 -2.82
N TYR A 64 18.70 12.32 -2.69
CA TYR A 64 18.38 10.94 -2.35
C TYR A 64 18.80 9.97 -3.47
N LEU A 65 18.49 10.29 -4.73
CA LEU A 65 18.85 9.49 -5.89
C LEU A 65 20.37 9.46 -6.16
N SER A 66 21.09 10.54 -5.82
CA SER A 66 22.56 10.54 -5.91
C SER A 66 23.22 9.72 -4.82
N LYS A 67 22.66 9.69 -3.60
CA LYS A 67 23.12 8.84 -2.49
C LYS A 67 22.70 7.39 -2.62
N THR A 68 21.57 7.15 -3.29
CA THR A 68 21.02 5.82 -3.58
C THR A 68 21.10 5.62 -5.08
N PRO A 69 22.29 5.32 -5.64
CA PRO A 69 22.36 4.99 -7.06
C PRO A 69 21.42 3.82 -7.27
N GLY A 70 20.38 4.03 -8.08
CA GLY A 70 19.48 2.96 -8.47
C GLY A 70 20.28 1.78 -9.02
N LEU A 71 19.70 0.58 -8.95
CA LEU A 71 20.29 -0.59 -9.59
C LEU A 71 20.56 -0.26 -11.07
N ARG A 72 21.85 -0.16 -11.43
CA ARG A 72 22.26 0.02 -12.82
C ARG A 72 22.20 -1.36 -13.45
N LEU A 73 21.20 -1.56 -14.29
CA LEU A 73 21.06 -2.78 -15.07
C LEU A 73 22.28 -2.93 -15.99
N LEU A 74 22.83 -4.14 -16.04
CA LEU A 74 23.78 -4.52 -17.08
C LEU A 74 23.07 -4.54 -18.43
N ALA A 75 23.82 -4.40 -19.53
CA ALA A 75 23.23 -4.42 -20.88
C ALA A 75 22.42 -5.70 -21.13
N ASP A 76 22.90 -6.84 -20.63
CA ASP A 76 22.22 -8.14 -20.75
C ASP A 76 20.92 -8.19 -19.94
N GLU A 77 20.90 -7.62 -18.74
CA GLU A 77 19.68 -7.52 -17.91
C GLU A 77 18.66 -6.60 -18.59
N SER A 78 19.10 -5.48 -19.16
CA SER A 78 18.21 -4.59 -19.93
C SER A 78 17.60 -5.28 -21.15
N CYS A 79 18.34 -6.16 -21.81
CA CYS A 79 17.82 -6.96 -22.93
C CYS A 79 16.80 -8.00 -22.45
N GLN A 80 17.02 -8.64 -21.30
CA GLN A 80 16.05 -9.57 -20.70
C GLN A 80 14.77 -8.85 -20.27
N LEU A 81 14.87 -7.65 -19.69
CA LEU A 81 13.69 -6.86 -19.34
C LEU A 81 12.87 -6.40 -20.56
N ALA A 82 13.48 -6.39 -21.76
CA ALA A 82 12.79 -6.02 -23.00
C ALA A 82 12.10 -7.20 -23.68
N THR A 83 12.22 -8.43 -23.16
CA THR A 83 11.49 -9.57 -23.71
C THR A 83 10.04 -9.56 -23.25
N PRO A 84 9.08 -10.01 -24.09
CA PRO A 84 7.68 -10.09 -23.70
C PRO A 84 7.47 -11.00 -22.49
N ILE A 85 6.56 -10.59 -21.60
CA ILE A 85 6.20 -11.37 -20.41
C ILE A 85 5.55 -12.69 -20.80
N THR A 86 6.04 -13.77 -20.20
CA THR A 86 5.57 -15.14 -20.44
C THR A 86 4.60 -15.61 -19.35
N LEU A 87 3.81 -16.64 -19.67
CA LEU A 87 2.87 -17.24 -18.73
C LEU A 87 3.58 -17.89 -17.52
N ASP A 88 4.74 -18.50 -17.75
CA ASP A 88 5.53 -19.13 -16.69
C ASP A 88 6.02 -18.08 -15.68
N GLU A 89 6.43 -16.90 -16.15
CA GLU A 89 6.82 -15.78 -15.28
C GLU A 89 5.63 -15.28 -14.46
N ILE A 90 4.45 -15.13 -15.07
CA ILE A 90 3.23 -14.74 -14.39
C ILE A 90 2.85 -15.77 -13.32
N THR A 91 2.92 -17.06 -13.66
CA THR A 91 2.60 -18.17 -12.75
C THR A 91 3.56 -18.20 -11.56
N ALA A 92 4.86 -18.06 -11.81
CA ALA A 92 5.88 -18.00 -10.77
C ALA A 92 5.69 -16.76 -9.86
N ALA A 93 5.42 -15.60 -10.47
CA ALA A 93 5.17 -14.36 -9.74
C ALA A 93 3.93 -14.48 -8.84
N LEU A 94 2.80 -14.96 -9.38
CA LEU A 94 1.58 -15.22 -8.62
C LEU A 94 1.83 -16.23 -7.49
N GLY A 95 2.61 -17.29 -7.74
CA GLY A 95 3.03 -18.24 -6.72
C GLY A 95 3.73 -17.59 -5.53
N SER A 96 4.65 -16.66 -5.82
CA SER A 96 5.46 -15.96 -4.81
C SER A 96 4.67 -14.93 -3.97
N LEU A 97 3.56 -14.40 -4.49
CA LEU A 97 2.81 -13.34 -3.83
C LEU A 97 2.02 -13.85 -2.61
N PRO A 98 2.01 -13.14 -1.47
CA PRO A 98 1.24 -13.55 -0.29
C PRO A 98 -0.25 -13.26 -0.47
N ASN A 99 -1.12 -14.17 0.00
CA ASN A 99 -2.58 -14.05 -0.12
C ASN A 99 -3.22 -13.02 0.85
N GLY A 100 -2.51 -12.61 1.90
CA GLY A 100 -3.03 -11.76 2.97
C GLY A 100 -2.81 -10.25 2.77
N LYS A 101 -2.53 -9.81 1.54
CA LYS A 101 -2.38 -8.38 1.24
C LYS A 101 -3.76 -7.72 1.07
N ALA A 102 -3.81 -6.44 1.40
CA ALA A 102 -4.97 -5.61 1.12
C ALA A 102 -5.26 -5.63 -0.39
N THR A 103 -6.53 -5.75 -0.71
CA THR A 103 -6.99 -5.79 -2.09
C THR A 103 -6.80 -4.45 -2.76
N GLY A 104 -6.56 -4.44 -4.07
CA GLY A 104 -6.48 -3.22 -4.84
C GLY A 104 -7.82 -2.48 -4.91
N PRO A 105 -7.88 -1.34 -5.62
CA PRO A 105 -9.13 -0.62 -5.85
C PRO A 105 -10.18 -1.46 -6.59
N ASP A 106 -9.75 -2.53 -7.25
CA ASP A 106 -10.57 -3.55 -7.92
C ASP A 106 -11.35 -4.45 -6.95
N MET A 107 -10.97 -4.49 -5.67
CA MET A 107 -11.53 -5.39 -4.65
C MET A 107 -11.43 -6.89 -5.00
N ILE A 108 -10.54 -7.26 -5.93
CA ILE A 108 -10.27 -8.65 -6.31
C ILE A 108 -9.08 -9.22 -5.50
N PRO A 109 -9.31 -10.19 -4.60
CA PRO A 109 -8.26 -10.70 -3.73
C PRO A 109 -7.26 -11.60 -4.47
N MET A 110 -6.02 -11.67 -3.98
CA MET A 110 -4.94 -12.39 -4.67
C MET A 110 -5.24 -13.88 -4.91
N TYR A 111 -5.98 -14.53 -4.00
CA TYR A 111 -6.34 -15.94 -4.18
C TYR A 111 -7.20 -16.19 -5.42
N PHE A 112 -7.95 -15.18 -5.89
CA PHE A 112 -8.76 -15.28 -7.10
C PHE A 112 -7.87 -15.57 -8.30
N PHE A 113 -6.86 -14.74 -8.54
CA PHE A 113 -5.94 -14.91 -9.66
C PHE A 113 -5.14 -16.21 -9.57
N LYS A 114 -4.81 -16.69 -8.36
CA LYS A 114 -4.13 -17.98 -8.20
C LYS A 114 -5.03 -19.17 -8.53
N PHE A 115 -6.31 -19.09 -8.16
CA PHE A 115 -7.25 -20.17 -8.37
C PHE A 115 -7.73 -20.24 -9.82
N PHE A 116 -8.03 -19.09 -10.42
CA PHE A 116 -8.57 -18.97 -11.77
C PHE A 116 -7.49 -18.74 -12.83
N LEU A 117 -6.20 -18.86 -12.51
CA LEU A 117 -5.13 -18.60 -13.47
C LEU A 117 -5.30 -19.41 -14.76
N GLY A 118 -5.63 -20.69 -14.63
CA GLY A 118 -5.85 -21.60 -15.77
C GLY A 118 -7.05 -21.24 -16.65
N GLU A 119 -8.02 -20.48 -16.14
CA GLU A 119 -9.16 -19.98 -16.91
C GLU A 119 -8.89 -18.57 -17.48
N LEU A 120 -7.94 -17.83 -16.91
CA LEU A 120 -7.61 -16.45 -17.24
C LEU A 120 -6.29 -16.31 -18.02
N GLU A 121 -5.67 -17.40 -18.43
CA GLU A 121 -4.33 -17.40 -19.06
C GLU A 121 -4.27 -16.46 -20.28
N ASP A 122 -5.19 -16.63 -21.21
CA ASP A 122 -5.25 -15.84 -22.44
C ASP A 122 -5.55 -14.36 -22.16
N ASP A 123 -6.47 -14.08 -21.23
CA ASP A 123 -6.88 -12.72 -20.87
C ASP A 123 -5.76 -11.95 -20.16
N ILE A 124 -5.04 -12.61 -19.24
CA ILE A 124 -3.93 -12.01 -18.50
C ILE A 124 -2.75 -11.76 -19.44
N LEU A 125 -2.42 -12.72 -20.32
CA LEU A 125 -1.37 -12.52 -21.33
C LEU A 125 -1.71 -11.38 -22.29
N ALA A 126 -2.96 -11.29 -22.75
CA ALA A 126 -3.40 -10.20 -23.61
C ALA A 126 -3.30 -8.85 -22.89
N LEU A 127 -3.64 -8.80 -21.60
CA LEU A 127 -3.51 -7.60 -20.77
C LEU A 127 -2.05 -7.14 -20.67
N PHE A 128 -1.11 -8.03 -20.36
CA PHE A 128 0.31 -7.65 -20.27
C PHE A 128 0.88 -7.19 -21.61
N LYS A 129 0.55 -7.87 -22.72
CA LYS A 129 0.93 -7.44 -24.07
C LYS A 129 0.39 -6.04 -24.39
N SER A 130 -0.85 -5.75 -24.01
CA SER A 130 -1.44 -4.43 -24.24
C SER A 130 -0.68 -3.32 -23.49
N VAL A 131 -0.16 -3.61 -22.29
CA VAL A 131 0.65 -2.68 -21.51
C VAL A 131 2.03 -2.48 -22.15
N GLU A 132 2.66 -3.56 -22.65
CA GLU A 132 3.94 -3.51 -23.37
C GLU A 132 3.85 -2.71 -24.68
N ASP A 133 2.77 -2.91 -25.44
CA ASP A 133 2.49 -2.19 -26.68
C ASP A 133 2.09 -0.72 -26.45
N GLY A 134 1.93 -0.32 -25.20
CA GLY A 134 1.55 1.03 -24.81
C GLY A 134 0.08 1.32 -25.09
N VAL A 135 -0.82 0.74 -24.29
CA VAL A 135 -2.21 1.21 -24.23
C VAL A 135 -2.22 2.70 -23.86
N GLN A 136 -2.68 3.52 -24.82
CA GLN A 136 -3.33 4.79 -24.54
C GLN A 136 -4.53 4.49 -23.66
N VAL A 137 -4.41 4.82 -22.36
CA VAL A 137 -5.58 4.86 -21.49
C VAL A 137 -6.53 5.88 -22.11
N LEU A 138 -7.57 5.40 -22.81
CA LEU A 138 -8.63 6.25 -23.32
C LEU A 138 -9.20 7.00 -22.13
N GLY A 139 -9.18 8.33 -22.26
CA GLY A 139 -9.50 9.25 -21.18
C GLY A 139 -10.82 8.93 -20.48
N SER A 140 -10.82 9.24 -19.20
CA SER A 140 -12.02 9.60 -18.43
C SER A 140 -11.69 10.87 -17.65
#